data_AF-A0A1H9QW42-F1
#
_entry.id   AF-A0A1H9QW42-F1
#
_cell.length_a   1.000
_cell.length_b   1.000
_cell.length_c   1.000
_cell.angle_alpha   90.00
_cell.angle_beta   90.00
_cell.angle_gamma   90.00
#
_symmetry.space_group_name_H-M   'P 1'
#
loop_
_entity.id
_entity.type
_entity.pdbx_description
1 polymer ?
#
loop_
_entity_poly.entity_id
_entity_poly.type
_entity_poly.pdbx_seq_one_letter_code
_entity_poly.pdbx_strand_id
1 'polypeptide(L)'
;MENPDTNEDIAYLKTKFNKVLIETLWSDKGEISYVIEDGFDLQEYAQMAKRILEADRDIAHDFVGTVMNKSQTEVVEFQYRSGWFLEGIADGELE
;
A
#
# COMPACT_ATOMS: atom_id res chain seq x y z
N MET A 1 0.56 23.92 -5.77
CA MET A 1 1.96 23.46 -5.76
C MET A 1 1.89 21.95 -5.71
N GLU A 2 1.97 21.30 -6.87
CA GLU A 2 2.08 19.85 -6.95
C GLU A 2 3.54 19.51 -6.62
N ASN A 3 3.78 18.72 -5.57
CA ASN A 3 5.14 18.35 -5.15
C ASN A 3 5.69 17.31 -6.14
N PRO A 4 6.63 17.68 -7.04
CA PRO A 4 7.12 16.77 -8.08
C PRO A 4 7.90 15.58 -7.51
N ASP A 5 8.43 15.69 -6.29
CA ASP A 5 9.19 14.64 -5.60
C ASP A 5 8.37 13.37 -5.29
N THR A 6 7.04 13.48 -5.18
CA THR A 6 6.21 12.34 -4.74
C THR A 6 6.09 11.27 -5.82
N ASN A 7 6.08 11.65 -7.11
CA ASN A 7 5.78 10.71 -8.19
C ASN A 7 7.01 9.88 -8.61
N GLU A 8 8.21 10.48 -8.62
CA GLU A 8 9.45 9.75 -8.90
C GLU A 8 9.81 8.79 -7.76
N ASP A 9 9.55 9.17 -6.50
CA ASP A 9 9.74 8.32 -5.33
C ASP A 9 8.84 7.08 -5.37
N ILE A 10 7.56 7.23 -5.73
CA ILE A 10 6.62 6.10 -5.80
C ILE A 10 7.00 5.12 -6.90
N ALA A 11 7.44 5.58 -8.07
CA ALA A 11 7.90 4.68 -9.15
C ALA A 11 9.13 3.86 -8.71
N TYR A 12 10.06 4.48 -7.98
CA TYR A 12 11.20 3.81 -7.37
C TYR A 12 10.76 2.77 -6.33
N LEU A 13 9.85 3.15 -5.41
CA LEU A 13 9.31 2.24 -4.40
C LEU A 13 8.58 1.05 -5.04
N LYS A 14 7.75 1.28 -6.07
CA LYS A 14 7.10 0.22 -6.84
C LYS A 14 8.14 -0.73 -7.44
N THR A 15 9.19 -0.21 -8.05
CA THR A 15 10.26 -1.04 -8.63
C THR A 15 11.00 -1.85 -7.56
N LYS A 16 11.34 -1.24 -6.43
CA LYS A 16 12.01 -1.91 -5.31
C LYS A 16 11.12 -3.01 -4.71
N PHE A 17 9.84 -2.72 -4.50
CA PHE A 17 8.86 -3.65 -3.96
C PHE A 17 8.65 -4.84 -4.91
N ASN A 18 8.42 -4.60 -6.21
CA ASN A 18 8.19 -5.65 -7.20
C ASN A 18 9.39 -6.61 -7.38
N LYS A 19 10.62 -6.18 -7.06
CA LYS A 19 11.80 -7.05 -7.17
C LYS A 19 11.81 -8.21 -6.18
N VAL A 20 11.17 -8.03 -5.03
CA VAL A 20 11.13 -9.03 -3.95
C VAL A 20 9.73 -9.61 -3.77
N LEU A 21 8.72 -8.99 -4.38
CA LEU A 21 7.35 -9.48 -4.38
C LEU A 21 7.28 -10.82 -5.12
N ILE A 22 6.80 -11.83 -4.43
CA ILE A 22 6.54 -13.16 -4.97
C ILE A 22 5.09 -13.23 -5.43
N GLU A 23 4.17 -12.80 -4.57
CA GLU A 23 2.73 -12.91 -4.83
C GLU A 23 1.92 -11.83 -4.13
N THR A 24 0.80 -11.46 -4.74
CA THR A 24 -0.23 -10.60 -4.15
C THR A 24 -1.51 -11.40 -4.00
N LEU A 25 -1.99 -11.53 -2.77
CA LEU A 25 -3.21 -12.22 -2.40
C LEU A 25 -4.30 -11.19 -2.11
N TRP A 26 -5.49 -11.43 -2.66
CA TRP A 26 -6.69 -10.66 -2.35
C TRP A 26 -7.68 -11.57 -1.64
N SER A 27 -8.15 -11.15 -0.47
CA SER A 27 -9.24 -11.84 0.22
C SER A 27 -10.60 -11.42 -0.35
N ASP A 28 -11.61 -12.27 -0.16
CA ASP A 28 -13.02 -11.96 -0.49
C ASP A 28 -13.56 -10.67 0.15
N LYS A 29 -12.90 -10.19 1.22
CA LYS A 29 -13.24 -8.95 1.91
C LYS A 29 -12.54 -7.70 1.35
N GLY A 30 -11.74 -7.84 0.30
CA GLY A 30 -10.93 -6.74 -0.24
C GLY A 30 -9.63 -6.47 0.53
N GLU A 31 -9.27 -7.35 1.48
CA GLU A 31 -8.00 -7.26 2.21
C GLU A 31 -6.86 -7.77 1.33
N ILE A 32 -5.80 -6.98 1.23
CA ILE A 32 -4.61 -7.31 0.43
C ILE A 32 -3.51 -7.91 1.30
N SER A 33 -2.85 -8.94 0.80
CA SER A 33 -1.68 -9.52 1.45
C SER A 33 -0.55 -9.70 0.44
N TYR A 34 0.64 -9.28 0.80
CA TYR A 34 1.83 -9.38 -0.05
C TYR A 34 2.78 -10.43 0.50
N VAL A 35 3.22 -11.34 -0.37
CA VAL A 35 4.25 -12.33 -0.05
C VAL A 35 5.55 -11.89 -0.68
N ILE A 36 6.57 -11.63 0.13
CA ILE A 36 7.91 -11.22 -0.34
C ILE A 36 8.97 -12.28 -0.05
N GLU A 37 10.12 -12.18 -0.72
CA GLU A 37 11.27 -13.05 -0.46
C GLU A 37 11.73 -13.03 1.02
N ASP A 38 12.31 -14.15 1.46
CA ASP A 38 12.89 -14.26 2.79
C ASP A 38 14.16 -13.40 2.93
N GLY A 39 14.44 -12.92 4.14
CA GLY A 39 15.64 -12.13 4.45
C GLY A 39 15.48 -10.62 4.21
N PHE A 40 14.27 -10.15 3.91
CA PHE A 40 13.92 -8.74 3.80
C PHE A 40 13.16 -8.26 5.04
N ASP A 41 13.28 -6.96 5.35
CA ASP A 41 12.61 -6.34 6.49
C ASP A 41 11.13 -6.11 6.21
N LEU A 42 10.26 -6.98 6.75
CA LEU A 42 8.82 -6.91 6.49
C LEU A 42 8.20 -5.56 6.88
N GLN A 43 8.76 -4.87 7.89
CA GLN A 43 8.24 -3.59 8.34
C GLN A 43 8.52 -2.46 7.34
N GLU A 44 9.72 -2.44 6.76
CA GLU A 44 10.09 -1.55 5.65
C GLU A 44 9.14 -1.78 4.47
N TYR A 45 8.95 -3.03 4.05
CA TYR A 45 8.09 -3.35 2.91
C TYR A 45 6.60 -3.07 3.20
N ALA A 46 6.13 -3.26 4.43
CA ALA A 46 4.78 -2.87 4.83
C ALA A 46 4.55 -1.35 4.71
N GLN A 47 5.53 -0.53 5.09
CA GLN A 47 5.47 0.93 4.89
C GLN A 47 5.52 1.31 3.40
N MET A 48 6.31 0.59 2.58
CA MET A 48 6.34 0.81 1.14
C MET A 48 4.99 0.47 0.49
N ALA A 49 4.43 -0.71 0.80
CA ALA A 49 3.14 -1.15 0.30
C ALA A 49 2.05 -0.11 0.60
N LYS A 50 2.01 0.37 1.85
CA LYS A 50 1.11 1.45 2.27
C LYS A 50 1.27 2.69 1.37
N ARG A 51 2.49 3.22 1.22
CA ARG A 51 2.76 4.41 0.39
C ARG A 51 2.35 4.22 -1.06
N ILE A 52 2.64 3.05 -1.62
CA ILE A 52 2.27 2.69 -3.00
C ILE A 52 0.74 2.73 -3.16
N LEU A 53 0.01 2.08 -2.25
CA LEU A 53 -1.45 2.04 -2.26
C LEU A 53 -2.08 3.43 -2.05
N GLU A 54 -1.51 4.24 -1.17
CA GLU A 54 -1.98 5.61 -0.89
C GLU A 54 -1.76 6.53 -2.11
N ALA A 55 -0.70 6.28 -2.89
CA ALA A 55 -0.41 7.00 -4.12
C ALA A 55 -1.27 6.56 -5.30
N ASP A 56 -1.56 5.27 -5.45
CA ASP A 56 -2.44 4.76 -6.52
C ASP A 56 -3.87 5.29 -6.38
N ARG A 57 -4.34 5.55 -5.15
CA ARG A 57 -5.72 6.02 -4.87
C ARG A 57 -6.78 5.14 -5.54
N ASP A 58 -6.51 3.85 -5.64
CA ASP A 58 -7.41 2.89 -6.30
C ASP A 58 -8.47 2.36 -5.32
N ILE A 59 -8.18 2.37 -4.01
CA ILE A 59 -9.02 1.78 -2.97
C ILE A 59 -9.70 2.88 -2.13
N ALA A 60 -11.01 3.01 -2.29
CA ALA A 60 -11.83 4.05 -1.65
C ALA A 60 -12.31 3.70 -0.23
N HIS A 61 -11.70 2.72 0.43
CA HIS A 61 -12.05 2.33 1.79
C HIS A 61 -10.80 1.99 2.61
N ASP A 62 -10.91 2.10 3.93
CA ASP A 62 -9.85 1.73 4.85
C ASP A 62 -9.81 0.20 5.02
N PHE A 63 -8.62 -0.37 5.02
CA PHE A 63 -8.41 -1.80 5.28
C PHE A 63 -7.07 -2.03 5.97
N VAL A 64 -6.91 -3.22 6.54
CA VAL A 64 -5.63 -3.70 7.06
C VAL A 64 -5.04 -4.64 6.03
N GLY A 65 -3.86 -4.29 5.51
CA GLY A 65 -3.10 -5.17 4.63
C GLY A 65 -2.02 -5.89 5.40
N THR A 66 -1.50 -6.98 4.84
CA THR A 66 -0.40 -7.73 5.45
C THR A 66 0.77 -7.89 4.48
N VAL A 67 1.98 -7.97 5.03
CA VAL A 67 3.19 -8.38 4.33
C VAL A 67 3.78 -9.54 5.08
N MET A 68 4.02 -10.65 4.38
CA MET A 68 4.60 -11.86 4.95
C MET A 68 5.79 -12.31 4.12
N ASN A 69 6.71 -13.03 4.77
CA ASN A 69 7.79 -13.68 4.05
C ASN A 69 7.30 -14.96 3.35
N LYS A 70 8.03 -15.40 2.33
CA LYS A 70 7.76 -16.64 1.59
C LYS A 70 7.63 -17.85 2.50
N SER A 71 8.45 -17.93 3.54
CA SER A 71 8.39 -19.04 4.50
C SER A 71 7.18 -18.96 5.45
N GLN A 72 6.40 -17.87 5.40
CA GLN A 72 5.22 -17.60 6.23
C GLN A 72 5.50 -17.71 7.73
N THR A 73 6.74 -17.44 8.13
CA THR A 73 7.17 -17.47 9.53
C THR A 73 6.96 -16.12 10.21
N GLU A 74 6.94 -15.04 9.43
CA GLU A 74 6.82 -13.68 9.89
C GLU A 74 5.77 -12.94 9.08
N VAL A 75 4.96 -12.14 9.76
CA VAL A 75 3.90 -11.33 9.17
C VAL A 75 3.87 -9.97 9.86
N VAL A 76 3.74 -8.92 9.06
CA VAL A 76 3.58 -7.55 9.52
C VAL A 76 2.34 -6.95 8.88
N GLU A 77 1.51 -6.32 9.69
CA GLU A 77 0.31 -5.64 9.26
C GLU A 77 0.59 -4.16 8.99
N PHE A 78 -0.08 -3.59 8.00
CA PHE A 78 -0.12 -2.15 7.76
C PHE A 78 -1.55 -1.65 7.62
N GLN A 79 -1.79 -0.46 8.15
CA GLN A 79 -3.09 0.21 8.01
C GLN A 79 -3.08 1.09 6.77
N TYR A 80 -3.93 0.75 5.81
CA TYR A 80 -4.25 1.62 4.69
C TYR A 80 -5.36 2.59 5.09
N ARG A 81 -5.20 3.87 4.75
CA ARG A 81 -6.23 4.89 4.96
C ARG A 81 -6.56 5.57 3.65
N SER A 82 -7.81 5.47 3.25
CA SER A 82 -8.42 6.12 2.10
C SER A 82 -8.73 7.61 2.35
N GLY A 83 -7.92 8.31 3.14
CA GLY A 83 -8.19 9.71 3.53
C GLY A 83 -8.39 10.66 2.35
N TRP A 84 -7.78 10.34 1.20
CA TRP A 84 -7.95 11.04 -0.07
C TRP A 84 -9.39 10.96 -0.63
N PHE A 85 -10.16 9.92 -0.29
CA PHE A 85 -11.56 9.77 -0.71
C PHE A 85 -12.47 10.80 -0.02
N LEU A 86 -12.20 11.10 1.25
CA LEU A 86 -12.97 12.09 2.01
C LEU A 86 -12.59 13.53 1.66
N GLU A 87 -11.38 13.77 1.15
CA GLU A 87 -10.99 15.10 0.63
C GLU A 87 -11.83 15.52 -0.59
N GLY A 88 -12.43 14.57 -1.32
CA GLY A 88 -13.36 14.86 -2.44
C GLY A 88 -14.81 15.14 -2.05
N ILE A 89 -15.19 14.97 -0.77
CA ILE A 89 -16.57 15.23 -0.29
C ILE A 89 -16.66 16.59 0.44
N ALA A 90 -15.53 17.20 0.80
CA ALA A 90 -15.51 18.50 1.47
C ALA A 90 -15.78 19.69 0.53
N ASP A 91 -15.76 19.50 -0.79
CA ASP A 91 -16.13 20.50 -1.80
C ASP A 91 -17.57 20.27 -2.31
N GLY A 92 -18.46 19.84 -1.41
CA GLY A 92 -19.90 19.95 -1.62
C GLY A 92 -20.34 21.34 -1.18
N GLU A 93 -20.18 22.33 -2.07
CA GLU A 93 -20.91 23.59 -1.96
C GLU A 93 -22.38 23.25 -1.71
N LEU A 94 -22.92 23.78 -0.61
CA LEU A 94 -24.35 23.78 -0.33
C LEU A 94 -25.02 24.55 -1.48
N GLU A 95 -25.80 23.86 -2.31
CA GLU A 95 -26.79 24.51 -3.20
C GLU A 95 -27.77 25.39 -2.41
#